data_AF-A0AAV0DS32-F1
#
_entry.id   AF-A0AAV0DS32-F1
#
_cell.length_a   1.000
_cell.length_b   1.000
_cell.length_c   1.000
_cell.angle_alpha   90.00
_cell.angle_beta   90.00
_cell.angle_gamma   90.00
#
_symmetry.space_group_name_H-M   'P 1'
#
loop_
_entity.id
_entity.type
_entity.pdbx_description
1 polymer ?
#
loop_
_entity_poly.entity_id
_entity_poly.type
_entity_poly.pdbx_seq_one_letter_code
_entity_poly.pdbx_strand_id
1 'polypeptide(L)'
;MYIFERFLGELKKKVTNKAHVEASICQAYLQQEISTFSSFYFERDVITRRKRPARNDDIGEDLYENVVSIFNYPGRGKGAATQRYILGGELQIAHTYILMNCPEISPFYHEFRASLSAFPEDKIDALVDSDFVNWYKYQ
;
A
#
# COMPACT_ATOMS: atom_id res chain seq x y z
N MET A 1 9.69 5.33 -15.32
CA MET A 1 10.64 4.82 -16.33
C MET A 1 10.04 3.59 -16.99
N TYR A 2 10.00 3.60 -18.32
CA TYR A 2 9.28 2.64 -19.16
C TYR A 2 9.94 1.24 -19.12
N ILE A 3 9.19 0.18 -19.39
CA ILE A 3 9.64 -1.22 -19.21
C ILE A 3 10.92 -1.51 -20.00
N PHE A 4 10.98 -1.08 -21.26
CA PHE A 4 12.12 -1.31 -22.14
C PHE A 4 13.38 -0.55 -21.71
N GLU A 5 13.23 0.70 -21.25
CA GLU A 5 14.34 1.49 -20.74
C GLU A 5 14.94 0.83 -19.49
N ARG A 6 14.10 0.24 -18.63
CA ARG A 6 14.54 -0.45 -17.42
C ARG A 6 15.35 -1.69 -17.78
N PHE A 7 14.85 -2.50 -18.71
CA PHE A 7 15.56 -3.68 -19.20
C PHE A 7 16.92 -3.31 -19.81
N LEU A 8 16.96 -2.30 -20.69
CA LEU A 8 18.21 -1.84 -21.27
C LEU A 8 19.18 -1.29 -20.21
N GLY A 9 18.66 -0.60 -19.20
CA GLY A 9 19.43 -0.14 -18.06
C GLY A 9 20.05 -1.28 -17.24
N GLU A 10 19.35 -2.41 -17.10
CA GLU A 10 19.90 -3.61 -16.45
C GLU A 10 20.99 -4.27 -17.30
N LEU A 11 20.77 -4.42 -18.60
CA LEU A 11 21.79 -4.97 -19.50
C LEU A 11 23.06 -4.11 -19.49
N LYS A 12 22.93 -2.78 -19.55
CA LYS A 12 24.07 -1.85 -19.47
C LYS A 12 24.88 -2.03 -18.18
N LYS A 13 24.23 -2.31 -17.05
CA LYS A 13 24.92 -2.58 -15.77
C LYS A 13 25.67 -3.91 -15.76
N LYS A 14 25.27 -4.87 -16.60
CA LYS A 14 25.94 -6.18 -16.73
C LYS A 14 27.18 -6.15 -17.61
N VAL A 15 27.37 -5.09 -18.40
CA VAL A 15 28.55 -4.91 -19.26
C VAL A 15 29.73 -4.36 -18.44
N THR A 16 30.53 -5.26 -17.87
CA THR A 16 31.80 -4.95 -17.20
C THR A 16 32.95 -4.77 -18.17
N ASN A 17 32.96 -5.51 -19.29
CA ASN A 17 33.95 -5.40 -20.35
C ASN A 17 33.30 -4.94 -21.67
N LYS A 18 33.58 -3.69 -22.07
CA LYS A 18 33.02 -3.09 -23.29
C LYS A 18 33.60 -3.66 -24.59
N ALA A 19 34.78 -4.28 -24.56
CA ALA A 19 35.36 -4.95 -25.73
C ALA A 19 34.64 -6.27 -26.05
N HIS A 20 34.00 -6.89 -25.05
CA HIS A 20 33.28 -8.16 -25.19
C HIS A 20 31.92 -8.09 -24.49
N VAL A 21 31.02 -7.27 -25.04
CA VAL A 21 29.72 -6.95 -24.45
C VAL A 21 28.88 -8.21 -24.18
N GLU A 22 28.75 -9.09 -25.18
CA GLU A 22 27.96 -10.31 -25.08
C GLU A 22 28.50 -11.26 -24.02
N ALA A 23 29.82 -11.53 -24.04
CA ALA A 23 30.47 -12.39 -23.07
C ALA A 23 30.33 -11.86 -21.64
N SER A 24 30.46 -10.53 -21.47
CA SER A 24 30.28 -9.87 -20.18
C SER A 24 28.86 -10.02 -19.64
N ILE A 25 27.84 -9.86 -20.50
CA ILE A 25 26.44 -10.09 -20.14
C ILE A 25 26.22 -11.56 -19.75
N CYS A 26 26.68 -12.51 -20.56
CA CYS A 26 26.55 -13.95 -20.28
C CYS A 26 27.18 -14.32 -18.93
N GLN A 27 28.39 -13.82 -18.65
CA GLN A 27 29.08 -14.03 -17.37
C GLN A 27 28.28 -13.45 -16.19
N ALA A 28 27.75 -12.24 -16.34
CA ALA A 28 26.94 -11.61 -15.30
C ALA A 28 25.65 -12.40 -15.02
N TYR A 29 25.02 -12.98 -16.05
CA TYR A 29 23.88 -13.89 -15.87
C TYR A 29 24.25 -15.16 -15.12
N LEU A 30 25.37 -15.79 -15.49
CA LEU A 30 25.86 -17.00 -14.81
C LEU A 30 26.11 -16.74 -13.32
N GLN A 31 26.76 -15.63 -12.97
CA GLN A 31 26.95 -15.21 -11.58
C GLN A 31 25.62 -14.96 -10.86
N GLN A 32 24.67 -14.34 -11.55
CA GLN A 32 23.32 -14.09 -11.05
C GLN A 32 22.56 -15.38 -10.74
N GLU A 33 22.70 -16.41 -11.57
CA GLU A 33 22.10 -17.73 -11.36
C GLU A 33 22.75 -18.46 -10.19
N ILE A 34 24.08 -18.52 -10.14
CA ILE A 34 24.83 -19.12 -9.03
C ILE A 34 24.43 -18.47 -7.71
N SER A 35 24.42 -17.14 -7.63
CA SER A 35 24.01 -16.40 -6.43
C SER A 35 22.56 -16.71 -6.02
N THR A 36 21.67 -16.87 -7.01
CA THR A 36 20.26 -17.22 -6.75
C THR A 36 20.14 -18.64 -6.24
N PHE A 37 20.89 -19.58 -6.81
CA PHE A 37 20.93 -20.97 -6.37
C PHE A 37 21.50 -21.10 -4.94
N SER A 38 22.62 -20.44 -4.66
CA SER A 38 23.21 -20.41 -3.31
C SER A 38 22.26 -19.80 -2.27
N SER A 39 21.40 -18.84 -2.67
CA SER A 39 20.47 -18.17 -1.74
C SER A 39 19.48 -19.10 -1.05
N PHE A 40 19.20 -20.27 -1.62
CA PHE A 40 18.32 -21.27 -1.02
C PHE A 40 18.94 -22.00 0.18
N TYR A 41 20.27 -22.03 0.25
CA TYR A 41 20.99 -22.71 1.32
C TYR A 41 21.34 -21.78 2.49
N PHE A 42 21.15 -20.47 2.34
CA PHE A 42 21.38 -19.52 3.42
C PHE A 42 20.16 -19.39 4.34
N GLU A 43 20.44 -19.15 5.63
CA GLU A 43 19.44 -18.88 6.66
C GLU A 43 18.54 -17.69 6.30
N ARG A 44 17.39 -17.59 6.98
CA ARG A 44 16.31 -16.65 6.61
C ARG A 44 16.71 -15.19 6.76
N ASP A 45 17.53 -14.90 7.74
CA ASP A 45 18.09 -13.59 8.10
C ASP A 45 19.20 -13.11 7.15
N VAL A 46 19.82 -14.01 6.37
CA VAL A 46 20.82 -13.63 5.36
C VAL A 46 20.15 -12.91 4.19
N ILE A 47 20.43 -11.61 4.07
CA ILE A 47 19.93 -10.78 2.98
C ILE A 47 20.62 -11.19 1.67
N THR A 48 19.83 -11.70 0.73
CA THR A 48 20.27 -12.06 -0.62
C THR A 48 19.50 -11.26 -1.66
N ARG A 49 19.96 -11.22 -2.92
CA ARG A 49 19.23 -10.50 -3.98
C ARG A 49 17.78 -10.99 -4.13
N ARG A 50 17.52 -12.28 -3.89
CA ARG A 50 16.18 -12.88 -3.94
C ARG A 50 15.30 -12.47 -2.76
N LYS A 51 15.88 -12.40 -1.56
CA LYS A 51 15.16 -12.10 -0.30
C LYS A 51 15.09 -10.60 0.01
N ARG A 52 15.84 -9.77 -0.71
CA ARG A 52 15.88 -8.32 -0.50
C ARG A 52 14.53 -7.71 -0.92
N PRO A 53 13.89 -6.91 -0.05
CA PRO A 53 12.64 -6.24 -0.39
C PRO A 53 12.83 -5.28 -1.56
N ALA A 54 11.75 -5.04 -2.31
CA ALA A 54 11.81 -4.15 -3.45
C ALA A 54 12.22 -2.73 -3.01
N ARG A 55 12.83 -1.93 -3.90
CA ARG A 55 13.16 -0.53 -3.57
C ARG A 55 11.92 0.32 -3.24
N ASN A 56 10.76 -0.14 -3.69
CA ASN A 56 9.46 0.47 -3.46
C ASN A 56 8.58 -0.41 -2.55
N ASP A 57 9.17 -1.35 -1.81
CA ASP A 57 8.41 -2.08 -0.81
C ASP A 57 7.99 -1.10 0.27
N ASP A 58 6.68 -0.95 0.46
CA ASP A 58 6.10 -0.14 1.52
C ASP A 58 6.04 -0.96 2.83
N ILE A 59 7.01 -1.86 3.05
CA ILE A 59 7.21 -2.58 4.31
C ILE A 59 7.62 -1.55 5.37
N GLY A 60 6.62 -0.83 5.89
CA GLY A 60 6.69 -0.16 7.17
C GLY A 60 6.50 -1.22 8.24
N GLU A 61 7.48 -1.36 9.12
CA GLU A 61 7.41 -2.24 10.29
C GLU A 61 6.57 -1.64 11.43
N ASP A 62 6.13 -0.39 11.28
CA ASP A 62 5.45 0.33 12.35
C ASP A 62 3.93 0.13 12.27
N LEU A 63 3.48 -1.10 12.58
CA LEU A 63 2.09 -1.28 12.98
C LEU A 63 1.95 -0.74 14.40
N TYR A 64 1.18 0.34 14.56
CA TYR A 64 0.98 0.94 15.87
C TYR A 64 -0.06 0.14 16.66
N GLU A 65 0.29 -0.26 17.88
CA GLU A 65 -0.68 -0.80 18.82
C GLU A 65 -1.70 0.28 19.22
N ASN A 66 -2.98 -0.09 19.29
CA ASN A 66 -4.11 0.80 19.66
C ASN A 66 -4.47 1.89 18.63
N VAL A 67 -4.18 1.68 17.34
CA VAL A 67 -4.64 2.55 16.26
C VAL A 67 -5.74 1.84 15.46
N VAL A 68 -6.75 2.60 15.04
CA VAL A 68 -7.84 2.09 14.18
C VAL A 68 -7.24 1.52 12.89
N SER A 69 -7.73 0.37 12.45
CA SER A 69 -7.17 -0.41 11.34
C SER A 69 -6.93 0.39 10.06
N ILE A 70 -7.82 1.33 9.72
CA ILE A 70 -7.70 2.21 8.55
C ILE A 70 -6.48 3.13 8.59
N PHE A 71 -6.02 3.51 9.78
CA PHE A 71 -4.82 4.34 9.97
C PHE A 71 -3.56 3.50 10.17
N ASN A 72 -3.69 2.17 10.27
CA ASN A 72 -2.58 1.25 10.44
C ASN A 72 -2.08 0.64 9.12
N TYR A 73 -2.37 1.31 7.99
CA TYR A 73 -1.89 0.86 6.69
C TYR A 73 -0.41 1.25 6.51
N PRO A 74 0.50 0.28 6.30
CA PRO A 74 1.91 0.58 6.11
C PRO A 74 2.08 1.30 4.77
N GLY A 75 2.57 2.53 4.82
CA GLY A 75 2.76 3.36 3.64
C GLY A 75 3.95 4.30 3.81
N ARG A 76 4.74 4.45 2.75
CA ARG A 76 5.85 5.41 2.73
C ARG A 76 5.50 6.60 1.84
N GLY A 77 5.43 7.79 2.43
CA GLY A 77 5.32 9.03 1.68
C GLY A 77 6.47 9.16 0.67
N LYS A 78 6.16 9.44 -0.60
CA LYS A 78 7.14 9.68 -1.66
C LYS A 78 7.08 11.11 -2.14
N GLY A 79 8.24 11.73 -2.33
CA GLY A 79 8.36 13.10 -2.81
C GLY A 79 8.39 14.14 -1.69
N ALA A 80 8.29 15.41 -2.07
CA ALA A 80 8.25 16.52 -1.12
C ALA A 80 6.86 16.61 -0.47
N ALA A 81 6.83 16.74 0.85
CA ALA A 81 5.58 16.99 1.58
C ALA A 81 5.12 18.43 1.35
N THR A 82 3.82 18.60 1.11
CA THR A 82 3.17 19.92 1.03
C THR A 82 2.09 20.00 2.10
N GLN A 83 2.01 21.15 2.78
CA GLN A 83 0.96 21.41 3.74
C GLN A 83 -0.07 22.37 3.13
N ARG A 84 -1.34 22.06 3.31
CA ARG A 84 -2.47 22.94 2.98
C ARG A 84 -3.57 22.77 4.01
N TYR A 85 -4.39 23.79 4.16
CA TYR A 85 -5.61 23.67 4.94
C TYR A 85 -6.61 22.75 4.21
N ILE A 86 -7.27 21.89 4.98
CA ILE A 86 -8.38 21.06 4.51
C ILE A 86 -9.64 21.93 4.57
N LEU A 87 -10.38 22.00 3.46
CA LEU A 87 -11.66 22.72 3.42
C LEU A 87 -12.73 21.95 4.20
N GLY A 88 -13.74 22.64 4.73
CA GLY A 88 -14.80 21.99 5.51
C GLY A 88 -15.52 20.85 4.76
N GLY A 89 -15.78 21.02 3.45
CA GLY A 89 -16.37 19.97 2.62
C GLY A 89 -15.44 18.76 2.42
N GLU A 90 -14.13 18.99 2.27
CA GLU A 90 -13.15 17.90 2.15
C GLU A 90 -13.02 17.12 3.45
N LEU A 91 -13.08 17.82 4.60
CA LEU A 91 -13.07 17.19 5.91
C LEU A 91 -14.28 16.27 6.10
N GLN A 92 -15.47 16.73 5.70
CA GLN A 92 -16.68 15.92 5.78
C GLN A 92 -16.56 14.66 4.92
N ILE A 93 -16.07 14.79 3.67
CA ILE A 93 -15.85 13.64 2.78
C ILE A 93 -14.85 12.65 3.39
N ALA A 94 -13.72 13.15 3.91
CA ALA A 94 -12.71 12.31 4.54
C ALA A 94 -13.27 11.56 5.76
N HIS A 95 -14.03 12.25 6.61
CA HIS A 95 -14.69 11.64 7.77
C HIS A 95 -15.68 10.55 7.36
N THR A 96 -16.57 10.82 6.41
CA THR A 96 -17.52 9.81 5.91
C THR A 96 -16.77 8.59 5.36
N TYR A 97 -15.73 8.83 4.55
CA TYR A 97 -14.92 7.75 4.00
C TYR A 97 -14.29 6.89 5.09
N ILE A 98 -13.71 7.51 6.12
CA ILE A 98 -13.08 6.80 7.24
C ILE A 98 -14.10 5.92 7.97
N LEU A 99 -15.26 6.46 8.33
CA LEU A 99 -16.28 5.74 9.09
C LEU A 99 -16.85 4.55 8.30
N MET A 100 -17.09 4.72 6.98
CA MET A 100 -17.65 3.66 6.13
C MET A 100 -16.67 2.53 5.82
N ASN A 101 -15.36 2.81 5.83
CA ASN A 101 -14.31 1.83 5.50
C ASN A 101 -13.59 1.27 6.72
N CYS A 102 -14.10 1.55 7.93
CA CYS A 102 -13.50 1.09 9.17
C CYS A 102 -14.22 -0.17 9.70
N PRO A 103 -13.56 -1.34 9.71
CA PRO A 103 -14.09 -2.58 10.26
C PRO A 103 -14.65 -2.44 11.69
N GLU A 104 -13.98 -1.67 12.54
CA GLU A 104 -14.35 -1.45 13.93
C GLU A 104 -15.68 -0.69 14.07
N ILE A 105 -16.06 0.08 13.05
CA ILE A 105 -17.30 0.88 13.01
C ILE A 105 -18.45 0.10 12.35
N SER A 106 -18.15 -0.98 11.61
CA SER A 106 -19.14 -1.82 10.94
C SER A 106 -20.32 -2.26 11.84
N PRO A 107 -20.14 -2.60 13.13
CA PRO A 107 -21.27 -2.95 14.01
C PRO A 107 -22.26 -1.80 14.18
N PHE A 108 -21.77 -0.57 14.36
CA PHE A 108 -22.60 0.63 14.52
C PHE A 108 -23.33 0.98 13.23
N TYR A 109 -22.70 0.75 12.08
CA TYR A 109 -23.36 0.89 10.79
C TYR A 109 -24.56 -0.04 10.66
N HIS A 110 -24.43 -1.31 11.06
CA HIS A 110 -25.53 -2.26 11.03
C HIS A 110 -26.64 -1.91 12.03
N GLU A 111 -26.29 -1.43 13.23
CA GLU A 111 -27.25 -0.94 14.22
C GLU A 111 -28.06 0.25 13.69
N PHE A 112 -27.37 1.25 13.11
CA PHE A 112 -28.02 2.40 12.50
C PHE A 112 -28.93 1.99 11.34
N ARG A 113 -28.46 1.11 10.45
CA ARG A 113 -29.27 0.59 9.34
C ARG A 113 -30.49 -0.18 9.84
N ALA A 114 -30.37 -0.95 10.91
CA ALA A 114 -31.50 -1.64 11.52
C ALA A 114 -32.54 -0.68 12.10
N SER A 115 -32.10 0.46 12.67
CA SER A 115 -33.00 1.52 13.15
C SER A 115 -33.81 2.17 12.01
N LEU A 116 -33.29 2.14 10.78
CA LEU A 116 -33.94 2.68 9.58
C LEU A 116 -34.87 1.68 8.88
N SER A 117 -35.06 0.47 9.42
CA SER A 117 -35.93 -0.56 8.82
C SER A 117 -37.40 -0.16 8.64
N ALA A 118 -37.85 0.91 9.30
CA ALA A 118 -39.18 1.49 9.13
C ALA A 118 -39.32 2.37 7.86
N PHE A 119 -38.21 2.71 7.20
CA PHE A 119 -38.19 3.53 5.99
C PHE A 119 -38.17 2.66 4.71
N PRO A 120 -38.63 3.20 3.56
CA PRO A 120 -38.52 2.50 2.27
C PRO A 120 -37.06 2.18 1.93
N GLU A 121 -36.79 0.95 1.47
CA GLU A 121 -35.41 0.50 1.14
C GLU A 121 -34.69 1.46 0.19
N ASP A 122 -35.40 1.99 -0.80
CA ASP A 122 -34.88 2.93 -1.81
C ASP A 122 -34.30 4.23 -1.21
N LYS A 123 -34.63 4.53 0.06
CA LYS A 123 -34.14 5.72 0.78
C LYS A 123 -33.12 5.40 1.85
N ILE A 124 -32.95 4.14 2.23
CA ILE A 124 -32.09 3.75 3.36
C ILE A 124 -30.65 4.15 3.07
N ASP A 125 -30.11 3.81 1.89
CA ASP A 125 -28.71 4.11 1.57
C ASP A 125 -28.45 5.63 1.52
N ALA A 126 -29.41 6.42 1.02
CA ALA A 126 -29.29 7.89 1.00
C ALA A 126 -29.32 8.51 2.41
N LEU A 127 -30.13 7.98 3.32
CA LEU A 127 -30.20 8.40 4.72
C LEU A 127 -28.94 7.99 5.49
N VAL A 128 -28.41 6.80 5.19
CA VAL A 128 -27.16 6.32 5.77
C VAL A 128 -26.01 7.25 5.38
N ASP A 129 -25.90 7.63 4.10
CA ASP A 129 -24.84 8.52 3.64
C ASP A 129 -24.93 9.93 4.25
N SER A 130 -26.13 10.45 4.51
CA SER A 130 -26.31 11.78 5.09
C SER A 130 -26.20 11.83 6.61
N ASP A 131 -26.80 10.85 7.31
CA ASP A 131 -27.12 10.97 8.72
C ASP A 131 -26.23 10.10 9.61
N PHE A 132 -25.66 9.01 9.09
CA PHE A 132 -24.84 8.08 9.89
C PHE A 132 -23.69 8.78 10.60
N VAL A 133 -22.97 9.65 9.90
CA VAL A 133 -21.82 10.40 10.45
C VAL A 133 -22.25 11.31 11.60
N ASN A 134 -23.42 11.93 11.50
CA ASN A 134 -23.92 12.82 12.54
C ASN A 134 -24.48 12.02 13.72
N TRP A 135 -25.17 10.91 13.47
CA TRP A 135 -25.65 10.00 14.50
C TRP A 135 -24.49 9.43 15.33
N TYR A 136 -23.44 8.94 14.67
CA TYR A 136 -22.28 8.34 15.32
C TYR A 136 -21.52 9.32 16.24
N LYS A 137 -21.57 10.63 16.00
CA LYS A 137 -20.93 11.65 16.87
C LYS A 137 -21.50 11.67 18.30
N TYR A 138 -22.70 11.15 18.51
CA TYR A 138 -23.41 11.21 19.78
C TYR A 138 -23.49 9.86 20.51
N GLN A 139 -22.82 8.84 20.00
CA GLN A 139 -22.73 7.50 20.59
C GLN A 139 -21.47 7.35 21.44
#